data_AF-A0A830EQW6-F1
#
_entry.id   AF-A0A830EQW6-F1
#
_cell.length_a   1.000
_cell.length_b   1.000
_cell.length_c   1.000
_cell.angle_alpha   90.00
_cell.angle_beta   90.00
_cell.angle_gamma   90.00
#
_symmetry.space_group_name_H-M   'P 1'
#
loop_
_entity.id
_entity.type
_entity.pdbx_description
1 polymer ?
#
loop_
_entity_poly.entity_id
_entity_poly.type
_entity_poly.pdbx_seq_one_letter_code
_entity_poly.pdbx_strand_id
1 'polypeptide(L)'
;MTDWTERYRPTTLSEVRGNNKARDTLEEWARTWDDHREPVVVHGAPGVGKTSAAHALANDMGWEVVELNASDQRTGDDIERFAGRAAQNATLAGSVGGGDGGGGTGGDGSGGRQLIVLDEADNIHHQYDRGGKRAVTELLKDANQPVVLIANEYYDMSNSLRNAAREIEFRDVSARSTVPVLRDILRKEGIEFDEDALERIADDNDGDLRAAVKDLQVTAEDRSRIALEDVSTGSRNRAVGLFEFLDTVLKEERSAEAALRTAYDVDETPEDLLQWVEDKVSLVYEGRELARAYEFLANADIWTSRVYATDYDYTWWRYATDNLAGGVAAARDGTYGGWTRYGGAPYRSTRDSTRGEVVRAIAESGGFSMTTARLDVLPFLSAVTHHCKPRDLTVAMAAWYDLDEAGVAYVTGSGKTTNKVQSIVEDAAALRAEALEDHAGGAFDGGEGGDSVGDGSADGGPDDPTDADVLDRTDSEVDTEDTADAADGDSQAGLSEFM
;
A
#
# COMPACT_ATOMS: atom_id res chain seq x y z
N MET A 1 -9.84 24.23 -26.18
CA MET A 1 -10.49 22.98 -26.62
C MET A 1 -11.25 22.43 -25.41
N THR A 2 -12.52 22.06 -25.54
CA THR A 2 -13.30 21.53 -24.41
C THR A 2 -12.83 20.11 -24.11
N ASP A 3 -12.59 19.76 -22.84
CA ASP A 3 -12.22 18.41 -22.42
C ASP A 3 -13.36 17.42 -22.75
N TRP A 4 -13.06 16.39 -23.55
CA TRP A 4 -14.03 15.39 -23.96
C TRP A 4 -14.50 14.51 -22.80
N THR A 5 -13.66 14.32 -21.78
CA THR A 5 -14.02 13.53 -20.59
C THR A 5 -15.15 14.18 -19.79
N GLU A 6 -15.23 15.51 -19.79
CA GLU A 6 -16.32 16.25 -19.16
C GLU A 6 -17.50 16.46 -20.10
N ARG A 7 -17.26 16.80 -21.37
CA ARG A 7 -18.34 17.01 -22.36
C ARG A 7 -19.20 15.77 -22.58
N TYR A 8 -18.58 14.60 -22.54
CA TYR A 8 -19.23 13.31 -22.73
C TYR A 8 -19.36 12.50 -21.44
N ARG A 9 -19.22 13.15 -20.28
CA ARG A 9 -19.49 12.53 -18.98
C ARG A 9 -20.92 11.97 -18.99
N PRO A 10 -21.14 10.69 -18.61
CA PRO A 10 -22.46 10.11 -18.51
C PRO A 10 -23.39 10.93 -17.61
N THR A 11 -24.61 11.16 -18.07
CA THR A 11 -25.62 11.93 -17.32
C THR A 11 -26.61 11.03 -16.58
N THR A 12 -26.78 9.80 -17.05
CA THR A 12 -27.62 8.78 -16.39
C THR A 12 -26.80 7.54 -16.12
N LEU A 13 -27.15 6.78 -15.07
CA LEU A 13 -26.40 5.59 -14.68
C LEU A 13 -26.41 4.53 -15.79
N SER A 14 -27.46 4.52 -16.62
CA SER A 14 -27.60 3.68 -17.80
C SER A 14 -26.55 3.95 -18.90
N GLU A 15 -26.02 5.18 -18.96
CA GLU A 15 -24.99 5.61 -19.92
C GLU A 15 -23.57 5.23 -19.50
N VAL A 16 -23.32 5.00 -18.20
CA VAL A 16 -22.02 4.56 -17.70
C VAL A 16 -21.69 3.19 -18.31
N ARG A 17 -20.61 3.05 -19.09
CA ARG A 17 -20.25 1.77 -19.72
C ARG A 17 -19.31 0.95 -18.85
N GLY A 18 -19.47 -0.37 -18.90
CA GLY A 18 -18.77 -1.30 -18.01
C GLY A 18 -19.45 -1.41 -16.65
N ASN A 19 -18.96 -2.33 -15.80
CA ASN A 19 -19.39 -2.46 -14.42
C ASN A 19 -20.91 -2.61 -14.20
N ASN A 20 -21.62 -3.28 -15.12
CA ASN A 20 -23.08 -3.42 -15.09
C ASN A 20 -23.63 -3.81 -13.71
N LYS A 21 -23.08 -4.87 -13.12
CA LYS A 21 -23.49 -5.35 -11.80
C LYS A 21 -23.28 -4.29 -10.69
N ALA A 22 -22.17 -3.58 -10.72
CA ALA A 22 -21.86 -2.54 -9.73
C ALA A 22 -22.83 -1.36 -9.85
N ARG A 23 -23.12 -0.92 -11.08
CA ARG A 23 -24.13 0.11 -11.35
C ARG A 23 -25.52 -0.32 -10.86
N ASP A 24 -25.95 -1.53 -11.20
CA ASP A 24 -27.27 -2.04 -10.80
C ASP A 24 -27.37 -2.12 -9.25
N THR A 25 -26.28 -2.51 -8.59
CA THR A 25 -26.18 -2.53 -7.12
C THR A 25 -26.25 -1.12 -6.52
N LEU A 26 -25.59 -0.14 -7.14
CA LEU A 26 -25.60 1.25 -6.72
C LEU A 26 -26.98 1.90 -6.91
N GLU A 27 -27.69 1.56 -8.00
CA GLU A 27 -29.07 1.98 -8.24
C GLU A 27 -30.03 1.40 -7.19
N GLU A 28 -29.91 0.11 -6.89
CA GLU A 28 -30.69 -0.56 -5.86
C GLU A 28 -30.47 0.05 -4.48
N TRP A 29 -29.21 0.30 -4.12
CA TRP A 29 -28.83 1.02 -2.89
C TRP A 29 -29.53 2.38 -2.80
N ALA A 30 -29.48 3.19 -3.86
CA ALA A 30 -30.09 4.51 -3.84
C ALA A 30 -31.62 4.47 -3.70
N ARG A 31 -32.27 3.53 -4.40
CA ARG A 31 -33.74 3.36 -4.33
C ARG A 31 -34.22 2.87 -2.97
N THR A 32 -33.40 2.09 -2.26
CA THR A 32 -33.73 1.51 -0.96
C THR A 32 -33.12 2.29 0.21
N TRP A 33 -32.51 3.44 -0.05
CA TRP A 33 -31.82 4.27 0.96
C TRP A 33 -32.63 4.50 2.23
N ASP A 34 -33.94 4.75 2.09
CA ASP A 34 -34.81 5.03 3.23
C ASP A 34 -34.93 3.89 4.23
N ASP A 35 -34.73 2.65 3.77
CA ASP A 35 -34.88 1.44 4.57
C ASP A 35 -33.62 1.16 5.41
N HIS A 36 -32.43 1.45 4.87
CA HIS A 36 -31.15 1.07 5.50
C HIS A 36 -30.31 2.26 5.99
N ARG A 37 -30.36 3.42 5.33
CA ARG A 37 -29.58 4.64 5.63
C ARG A 37 -28.08 4.38 5.86
N GLU A 38 -27.56 3.41 5.12
CA GLU A 38 -26.19 2.92 5.24
C GLU A 38 -25.37 3.49 4.07
N PRO A 39 -24.30 4.27 4.34
CA PRO A 39 -23.39 4.78 3.31
C PRO A 39 -22.86 3.68 2.39
N VAL A 40 -22.39 4.05 1.22
CA VAL A 40 -21.74 3.13 0.28
C VAL A 40 -20.32 3.57 -0.04
N VAL A 41 -19.41 2.60 -0.13
CA VAL A 41 -18.07 2.80 -0.67
C VAL A 41 -18.04 2.23 -2.09
N VAL A 42 -17.72 3.11 -3.04
CA VAL A 42 -17.45 2.76 -4.43
C VAL A 42 -15.95 2.82 -4.66
N HIS A 43 -15.33 1.67 -4.91
CA HIS A 43 -13.86 1.59 -5.06
C HIS A 43 -13.44 0.89 -6.35
N GLY A 44 -12.17 1.04 -6.73
CA GLY A 44 -11.61 0.44 -7.94
C GLY A 44 -10.51 1.29 -8.58
N ALA A 45 -9.93 0.81 -9.68
CA ALA A 45 -8.87 1.52 -10.39
C ALA A 45 -9.28 2.96 -10.82
N PRO A 46 -8.33 3.88 -11.02
CA PRO A 46 -8.64 5.21 -11.54
C PRO A 46 -9.30 5.15 -12.92
N GLY A 47 -10.19 6.10 -13.21
CA GLY A 47 -10.76 6.26 -14.56
C GLY A 47 -11.81 5.23 -15.00
N VAL A 48 -12.18 4.26 -14.14
CA VAL A 48 -13.23 3.25 -14.43
C VAL A 48 -14.68 3.77 -14.31
N GLY A 49 -14.86 5.04 -13.94
CA GLY A 49 -16.17 5.71 -13.90
C GLY A 49 -16.86 5.81 -12.53
N LYS A 50 -16.13 5.66 -11.42
CA LYS A 50 -16.67 5.77 -10.04
C LYS A 50 -17.38 7.11 -9.79
N THR A 51 -16.67 8.23 -9.96
CA THR A 51 -17.21 9.59 -9.79
C THR A 51 -18.34 9.87 -10.77
N SER A 52 -18.17 9.50 -12.04
CA SER A 52 -19.24 9.64 -13.05
C SER A 52 -20.51 8.87 -12.68
N ALA A 53 -20.39 7.66 -12.11
CA ALA A 53 -21.54 6.86 -11.68
C ALA A 53 -22.29 7.51 -10.50
N ALA A 54 -21.57 8.09 -9.53
CA ALA A 54 -22.20 8.81 -8.41
C ALA A 54 -22.99 10.04 -8.89
N HIS A 55 -22.41 10.85 -9.78
CA HIS A 55 -23.07 12.01 -10.38
C HIS A 55 -24.29 11.60 -11.23
N ALA A 56 -24.14 10.56 -12.04
CA ALA A 56 -25.21 10.04 -12.89
C ALA A 56 -26.36 9.45 -12.06
N LEU A 57 -26.05 8.74 -10.97
CA LEU A 57 -27.03 8.25 -10.01
C LEU A 57 -27.83 9.39 -9.38
N ALA A 58 -27.15 10.45 -8.92
CA ALA A 58 -27.83 11.59 -8.33
C ALA A 58 -28.80 12.26 -9.31
N ASN A 59 -28.38 12.41 -10.57
CA ASN A 59 -29.23 12.95 -11.62
C ASN A 59 -30.46 12.05 -11.87
N ASP A 60 -30.28 10.73 -11.93
CA ASP A 60 -31.39 9.77 -12.08
C ASP A 60 -32.38 9.81 -10.90
N MET A 61 -31.89 10.07 -9.68
CA MET A 61 -32.71 10.19 -8.47
C MET A 61 -33.26 11.61 -8.24
N GLY A 62 -32.84 12.59 -9.04
CA GLY A 62 -33.15 14.01 -8.84
C GLY A 62 -32.57 14.59 -7.55
N TRP A 63 -31.41 14.10 -7.10
CA TRP A 63 -30.71 14.58 -5.90
C TRP A 63 -29.67 15.64 -6.25
N GLU A 64 -29.55 16.67 -5.41
CA GLU A 64 -28.46 17.65 -5.54
C GLU A 64 -27.14 17.02 -5.08
N VAL A 65 -26.08 17.14 -5.88
CA VAL A 65 -24.76 16.59 -5.51
C VAL A 65 -23.97 17.61 -4.71
N VAL A 66 -23.44 17.17 -3.56
CA VAL A 66 -22.45 17.90 -2.78
C VAL A 66 -21.17 17.07 -2.77
N GLU A 67 -20.18 17.49 -3.57
CA GLU A 67 -18.88 16.84 -3.68
C GLU A 67 -17.88 17.50 -2.74
N LEU A 68 -17.15 16.67 -2.00
CA LEU A 68 -16.06 17.05 -1.09
C LEU A 68 -14.87 16.17 -1.43
N ASN A 69 -13.69 16.76 -1.60
CA ASN A 69 -12.46 16.01 -1.83
C ASN A 69 -11.73 15.86 -0.49
N ALA A 70 -11.46 14.62 -0.07
CA ALA A 70 -10.87 14.34 1.23
C ALA A 70 -9.38 14.72 1.35
N SER A 71 -8.68 14.94 0.24
CA SER A 71 -7.24 15.24 0.20
C SER A 71 -6.90 16.74 0.21
N ASP A 72 -7.89 17.63 0.15
CA ASP A 72 -7.66 19.07 0.21
C ASP A 72 -7.41 19.54 1.66
N GLN A 73 -6.36 20.36 1.86
CA GLN A 73 -5.75 20.72 3.16
C GLN A 73 -6.61 21.60 4.10
N ARG A 74 -7.95 21.60 3.97
CA ARG A 74 -8.88 22.39 4.81
C ARG A 74 -9.67 21.49 5.75
N THR A 75 -8.90 20.69 6.49
CA THR A 75 -9.27 19.50 7.25
C THR A 75 -10.39 19.69 8.29
N GLY A 76 -10.59 20.91 8.82
CA GLY A 76 -11.65 21.21 9.80
C GLY A 76 -12.95 21.70 9.15
N ASP A 77 -12.85 22.68 8.25
CA ASP A 77 -14.00 23.31 7.60
C ASP A 77 -14.78 22.30 6.71
N ASP A 78 -14.07 21.39 6.03
CA ASP A 78 -14.69 20.39 5.18
C ASP A 78 -15.41 19.30 5.99
N ILE A 79 -14.90 18.94 7.18
CA ILE A 79 -15.61 18.06 8.11
C ILE A 79 -16.85 18.76 8.68
N GLU A 80 -16.76 20.02 9.09
CA GLU A 80 -17.94 20.75 9.60
C GLU A 80 -18.99 20.92 8.50
N ARG A 81 -18.56 21.16 7.27
CA ARG A 81 -19.44 21.23 6.10
C ARG A 81 -20.05 19.86 5.78
N PHE A 82 -19.26 18.78 5.83
CA PHE A 82 -19.74 17.41 5.68
C PHE A 82 -20.77 17.07 6.76
N ALA A 83 -20.43 17.29 8.03
CA ALA A 83 -21.29 17.06 9.19
C ALA A 83 -22.61 17.83 9.07
N GLY A 84 -22.53 19.12 8.75
CA GLY A 84 -23.68 19.98 8.59
C GLY A 84 -24.59 19.57 7.43
N ARG A 85 -24.04 18.98 6.37
CA ARG A 85 -24.81 18.49 5.21
C ARG A 85 -25.36 17.09 5.46
N ALA A 86 -24.58 16.19 6.03
CA ALA A 86 -24.98 14.83 6.36
C ALA A 86 -26.11 14.79 7.40
N ALA A 87 -26.10 15.74 8.34
CA ALA A 87 -27.13 15.86 9.37
C ALA A 87 -28.41 16.59 8.89
N GLN A 88 -28.41 17.22 7.71
CA GLN A 88 -29.59 17.95 7.23
C GLN A 88 -30.76 17.00 6.94
N ASN A 89 -31.96 17.40 7.35
CA ASN A 89 -33.19 16.72 6.95
C ASN A 89 -33.68 17.25 5.60
N ALA A 90 -34.13 16.35 4.73
CA ALA A 90 -34.75 16.56 3.42
C ALA A 90 -35.80 17.70 3.33
N THR A 91 -36.35 18.17 4.46
CA THR A 91 -37.55 19.00 4.55
C THR A 91 -37.36 20.51 4.30
N LEU A 92 -36.17 21.02 3.98
CA LEU A 92 -35.93 22.47 3.86
C LEU A 92 -35.91 23.03 2.42
N ALA A 93 -35.72 22.20 1.38
CA ALA A 93 -35.68 22.69 0.00
C ALA A 93 -37.07 22.83 -0.66
N GLY A 94 -38.08 22.12 -0.17
CA GLY A 94 -39.44 22.13 -0.75
C GLY A 94 -40.32 23.33 -0.36
N SER A 95 -39.89 24.19 0.57
CA SER A 95 -40.73 25.26 1.13
C SER A 95 -40.32 26.69 0.77
N VAL A 96 -39.29 26.89 -0.06
CA VAL A 96 -38.85 28.24 -0.50
C VAL A 96 -38.65 28.26 -2.01
N GLY A 97 -39.75 28.16 -2.76
CA GLY A 97 -39.76 28.19 -4.21
C GLY A 97 -41.14 28.44 -4.78
N GLY A 98 -41.84 29.47 -4.28
CA GLY A 98 -43.07 29.95 -4.88
C GLY A 98 -42.77 30.79 -6.12
N GLY A 99 -43.26 30.36 -7.29
CA GLY A 99 -43.42 31.21 -8.47
C GLY A 99 -43.12 30.53 -9.81
N ASP A 100 -44.21 30.21 -10.52
CA ASP A 100 -44.33 29.97 -11.97
C ASP A 100 -43.72 28.72 -12.63
N GLY A 101 -44.63 27.78 -12.97
CA GLY A 101 -44.94 27.47 -14.38
C GLY A 101 -44.13 26.38 -15.09
N GLY A 102 -44.74 25.20 -15.27
CA GLY A 102 -44.39 24.27 -16.35
C GLY A 102 -44.43 22.80 -15.96
N GLY A 103 -45.46 22.08 -16.41
CA GLY A 103 -45.73 20.70 -16.01
C GLY A 103 -44.76 19.65 -16.55
N GLY A 104 -44.54 18.62 -15.71
CA GLY A 104 -43.95 17.32 -16.03
C GLY A 104 -44.39 16.32 -14.95
N THR A 105 -44.92 15.18 -15.38
CA THR A 105 -45.75 14.21 -14.64
C THR A 105 -44.96 13.13 -13.86
N GLY A 106 -45.38 12.86 -12.60
CA GLY A 106 -45.14 11.63 -11.79
C GLY A 106 -43.83 11.60 -11.00
N GLY A 107 -43.78 11.93 -9.69
CA GLY A 107 -44.15 11.07 -8.54
C GLY A 107 -43.00 10.09 -8.25
N ASP A 108 -42.11 10.28 -7.27
CA ASP A 108 -42.38 10.13 -5.83
C ASP A 108 -41.36 10.85 -4.91
N GLY A 109 -41.84 11.45 -3.82
CA GLY A 109 -41.19 11.46 -2.49
C GLY A 109 -39.88 12.19 -2.21
N SER A 110 -39.04 12.52 -3.20
CA SER A 110 -37.71 13.11 -2.95
C SER A 110 -37.79 14.62 -2.65
N GLY A 111 -38.33 14.98 -1.50
CA GLY A 111 -38.14 16.31 -0.95
C GLY A 111 -36.64 16.53 -0.70
N GLY A 112 -36.01 17.47 -1.41
CA GLY A 112 -34.75 18.11 -1.02
C GLY A 112 -33.56 17.22 -0.63
N ARG A 113 -33.48 15.97 -1.09
CA ARG A 113 -32.35 15.09 -0.79
C ARG A 113 -31.10 15.53 -1.52
N GLN A 114 -29.97 15.44 -0.83
CA GLN A 114 -28.65 15.75 -1.37
C GLN A 114 -27.80 14.48 -1.32
N LEU A 115 -27.17 14.12 -2.44
CA LEU A 115 -26.15 13.08 -2.46
C LEU A 115 -24.82 13.70 -2.02
N ILE A 116 -24.27 13.20 -0.91
CA ILE A 116 -22.94 13.62 -0.47
C ILE A 116 -21.92 12.66 -1.07
N VAL A 117 -20.99 13.20 -1.85
CA VAL A 117 -19.89 12.44 -2.46
C VAL A 117 -18.59 12.87 -1.78
N LEU A 118 -17.92 11.92 -1.14
CA LEU A 118 -16.58 12.12 -0.59
C LEU A 118 -15.58 11.41 -1.49
N ASP A 119 -14.88 12.17 -2.33
CA ASP A 119 -13.85 11.61 -3.23
C ASP A 119 -12.51 11.45 -2.51
N GLU A 120 -11.70 10.50 -2.98
CA GLU A 120 -10.40 10.12 -2.41
C GLU A 120 -10.47 9.74 -0.90
N ALA A 121 -11.50 8.99 -0.51
CA ALA A 121 -11.75 8.61 0.88
C ALA A 121 -10.66 7.72 1.51
N ASP A 122 -9.84 7.06 0.70
CA ASP A 122 -8.60 6.37 1.08
C ASP A 122 -7.53 7.33 1.64
N ASN A 123 -7.48 8.58 1.16
CA ASN A 123 -6.53 9.59 1.62
C ASN A 123 -6.87 10.20 3.00
N ILE A 124 -8.04 9.91 3.57
CA ILE A 124 -8.43 10.31 4.93
C ILE A 124 -7.45 9.76 5.98
N HIS A 125 -6.66 8.75 5.62
CA HIS A 125 -5.69 8.13 6.52
C HIS A 125 -4.48 8.99 6.82
N HIS A 126 -4.00 9.72 5.80
CA HIS A 126 -2.71 10.40 5.85
C HIS A 126 -2.81 11.82 6.41
N GLN A 127 -3.99 12.44 6.31
CA GLN A 127 -4.16 13.86 6.61
C GLN A 127 -4.86 14.16 7.95
N TYR A 128 -5.44 13.15 8.61
CA TYR A 128 -6.30 13.36 9.78
C TYR A 128 -5.71 12.75 11.05
N ASP A 129 -5.73 13.53 12.15
CA ASP A 129 -5.45 13.04 13.49
C ASP A 129 -6.42 11.90 13.87
N ARG A 130 -6.00 11.10 14.87
CA ARG A 130 -6.78 10.00 15.47
C ARG A 130 -8.21 10.42 15.90
N GLY A 131 -8.45 11.73 16.10
CA GLY A 131 -9.76 12.32 16.41
C GLY A 131 -10.67 12.59 15.18
N GLY A 132 -10.11 13.02 14.05
CA GLY A 132 -10.89 13.32 12.83
C GLY A 132 -11.48 12.06 12.20
N LYS A 133 -10.71 10.96 12.19
CA LYS A 133 -11.16 9.65 11.67
C LYS A 133 -12.41 9.12 12.40
N ARG A 134 -12.46 9.28 13.73
CA ARG A 134 -13.61 8.89 14.55
C ARG A 134 -14.82 9.78 14.29
N ALA A 135 -14.61 11.09 14.20
CA ALA A 135 -15.67 12.04 13.92
C ALA A 135 -16.34 11.78 12.56
N VAL A 136 -15.56 11.57 11.49
CA VAL A 136 -16.11 11.24 10.16
C VAL A 136 -16.87 9.92 10.18
N THR A 137 -16.36 8.90 10.87
CA THR A 137 -17.04 7.61 11.00
C THR A 137 -18.37 7.72 11.77
N GLU A 138 -18.41 8.49 12.85
CA GLU A 138 -19.65 8.72 13.61
C GLU A 138 -20.68 9.49 12.77
N LEU A 139 -20.24 10.52 12.06
CA LEU A 139 -21.10 11.31 11.16
C LEU A 139 -21.69 10.48 10.02
N LEU A 140 -20.94 9.51 9.50
CA LEU A 140 -21.42 8.58 8.48
C LEU A 140 -22.51 7.64 9.00
N LYS A 141 -22.38 7.16 10.23
CA LYS A 141 -23.36 6.26 10.86
C LYS A 141 -24.69 6.95 11.15
N ASP A 142 -24.64 8.24 11.48
CA ASP A 142 -25.81 9.04 11.83
C ASP A 142 -26.32 9.90 10.65
N ALA A 143 -25.78 9.71 9.44
CA ALA A 143 -26.13 10.49 8.27
C ALA A 143 -27.61 10.31 7.88
N ASN A 144 -28.33 11.43 7.73
CA ASN A 144 -29.72 11.44 7.26
C ASN A 144 -29.82 11.61 5.73
N GLN A 145 -28.70 11.87 5.06
CA GLN A 145 -28.58 12.03 3.61
C GLN A 145 -27.80 10.86 3.01
N PRO A 146 -28.09 10.45 1.76
CA PRO A 146 -27.29 9.47 1.03
C PRO A 146 -25.82 9.89 0.95
N VAL A 147 -24.90 8.99 1.33
CA VAL A 147 -23.45 9.23 1.26
C VAL A 147 -22.75 8.17 0.42
N VAL A 148 -21.98 8.62 -0.57
CA VAL A 148 -21.09 7.80 -1.39
C VAL A 148 -19.65 8.20 -1.10
N LEU A 149 -18.87 7.24 -0.62
CA LEU A 149 -17.43 7.35 -0.47
C LEU A 149 -16.77 6.78 -1.72
N ILE A 150 -15.86 7.52 -2.35
CA ILE A 150 -15.11 7.03 -3.51
C ILE A 150 -13.66 6.82 -3.09
N ALA A 151 -13.10 5.66 -3.39
CA ALA A 151 -11.71 5.33 -3.12
C ALA A 151 -11.05 4.68 -4.34
N ASN A 152 -9.74 4.82 -4.47
CA ASN A 152 -8.99 4.01 -5.43
C ASN A 152 -8.57 2.69 -4.77
N GLU A 153 -8.02 2.77 -3.56
CA GLU A 153 -7.54 1.63 -2.78
C GLU A 153 -8.44 1.39 -1.55
N TYR A 154 -9.37 0.44 -1.65
CA TYR A 154 -10.32 0.14 -0.58
C TYR A 154 -9.65 -0.24 0.76
N TYR A 155 -8.52 -0.95 0.68
CA TYR A 155 -7.81 -1.45 1.86
C TYR A 155 -6.99 -0.36 2.58
N ASP A 156 -6.68 0.75 1.90
CA ASP A 156 -5.99 1.89 2.49
C ASP A 156 -6.92 2.75 3.36
N MET A 157 -8.25 2.59 3.21
CA MET A 157 -9.24 3.17 4.11
C MET A 157 -9.17 2.57 5.53
N SER A 158 -9.91 3.16 6.47
CA SER A 158 -9.92 2.68 7.86
C SER A 158 -10.86 1.52 7.94
N ASN A 159 -10.52 0.54 8.77
CA ASN A 159 -11.46 -0.49 9.18
C ASN A 159 -12.78 0.12 9.68
N SER A 160 -12.72 1.26 10.37
CA SER A 160 -13.93 1.94 10.87
C SER A 160 -14.81 2.52 9.77
N LEU A 161 -14.24 3.12 8.71
CA LEU A 161 -14.99 3.61 7.54
C LEU A 161 -15.53 2.46 6.70
N ARG A 162 -14.71 1.43 6.44
CA ARG A 162 -15.13 0.23 5.71
C ARG A 162 -16.29 -0.48 6.39
N ASN A 163 -16.23 -0.65 7.71
CA ASN A 163 -17.28 -1.33 8.47
C ASN A 163 -18.56 -0.50 8.62
N ALA A 164 -18.53 0.80 8.30
CA ALA A 164 -19.68 1.69 8.39
C ALA A 164 -20.43 1.84 7.07
N ALA A 165 -19.97 1.20 5.99
CA ALA A 165 -20.50 1.38 4.66
C ALA A 165 -20.57 0.07 3.87
N ARG A 166 -21.56 -0.03 2.98
CA ARG A 166 -21.69 -1.12 2.02
C ARG A 166 -20.61 -1.01 0.93
N GLU A 167 -19.98 -2.12 0.58
CA GLU A 167 -18.95 -2.16 -0.47
C GLU A 167 -19.55 -2.39 -1.87
N ILE A 168 -19.10 -1.59 -2.85
CA ILE A 168 -19.33 -1.80 -4.28
C ILE A 168 -18.01 -1.65 -5.06
N GLU A 169 -17.52 -2.77 -5.59
CA GLU A 169 -16.31 -2.82 -6.42
C GLU A 169 -16.63 -2.43 -7.89
N PHE A 170 -15.88 -1.47 -8.43
CA PHE A 170 -15.78 -1.17 -9.85
C PHE A 170 -14.47 -1.74 -10.39
N ARG A 171 -14.58 -2.59 -11.41
CA ARG A 171 -13.44 -3.24 -12.07
C ARG A 171 -13.02 -2.46 -13.31
N ASP A 172 -11.86 -2.82 -13.83
CA ASP A 172 -11.35 -2.29 -15.09
C ASP A 172 -12.33 -2.50 -16.24
N VAL A 173 -12.45 -1.49 -17.10
CA VAL A 173 -13.41 -1.50 -18.20
C VAL A 173 -12.81 -2.23 -19.40
N SER A 174 -13.28 -3.44 -19.68
CA SER A 174 -12.83 -4.21 -20.84
C SER A 174 -12.84 -3.40 -22.14
N ALA A 175 -11.90 -3.63 -23.06
CA ALA A 175 -11.86 -3.00 -24.38
C ALA A 175 -13.22 -3.10 -25.13
N ARG A 176 -13.90 -4.24 -25.01
CA ARG A 176 -15.25 -4.46 -25.58
C ARG A 176 -16.31 -3.45 -25.11
N SER A 177 -16.15 -2.89 -23.91
CA SER A 177 -17.03 -1.86 -23.34
C SER A 177 -16.52 -0.45 -23.62
N THR A 178 -15.21 -0.26 -23.75
CA THR A 178 -14.54 1.01 -24.07
C THR A 178 -14.77 1.42 -25.53
N VAL A 179 -14.56 0.52 -26.49
CA VAL A 179 -14.66 0.80 -27.93
C VAL A 179 -16.01 1.44 -28.32
N PRO A 180 -17.18 0.95 -27.87
CA PRO A 180 -18.45 1.63 -28.11
C PRO A 180 -18.50 3.09 -27.62
N VAL A 181 -17.86 3.42 -26.49
CA VAL A 181 -17.80 4.80 -25.97
C VAL A 181 -17.00 5.68 -26.92
N LEU A 182 -15.80 5.25 -27.31
CA LEU A 182 -14.93 5.97 -28.24
C LEU A 182 -15.65 6.21 -29.58
N ARG A 183 -16.31 5.16 -30.08
CA ARG A 183 -17.12 5.18 -31.30
C ARG A 183 -18.23 6.23 -31.22
N ASP A 184 -18.98 6.26 -30.13
CA ASP A 184 -20.08 7.19 -29.94
C ASP A 184 -19.59 8.65 -29.83
N ILE A 185 -18.42 8.87 -29.23
CA ILE A 185 -17.78 10.19 -29.15
C ILE A 185 -17.40 10.68 -30.55
N LEU A 186 -16.67 9.89 -31.35
CA LEU A 186 -16.26 10.30 -32.70
C LEU A 186 -17.45 10.58 -33.62
N ARG A 187 -18.53 9.80 -33.49
CA ARG A 187 -19.79 10.05 -34.23
C ARG A 187 -20.41 11.39 -33.86
N LYS A 188 -20.36 11.80 -32.59
CA LYS A 188 -20.87 13.10 -32.13
C LYS A 188 -19.99 14.26 -32.59
N GLU A 189 -18.68 14.04 -32.72
CA GLU A 189 -17.72 15.02 -33.25
C GLU A 189 -17.67 15.05 -34.79
N GLY A 190 -18.34 14.10 -35.46
CA GLY A 190 -18.40 14.03 -36.93
C GLY A 190 -17.09 13.56 -37.57
N ILE A 191 -16.29 12.76 -36.85
CA ILE A 191 -14.99 12.26 -37.28
C ILE A 191 -15.15 10.81 -37.77
N GLU A 192 -14.62 10.50 -38.96
CA GLU A 192 -14.60 9.12 -39.48
C GLU A 192 -13.54 8.28 -38.75
N PHE A 193 -13.72 6.96 -38.67
CA PHE A 193 -12.78 6.10 -37.95
C PHE A 193 -12.71 4.69 -38.51
N ASP A 194 -11.54 4.08 -38.31
CA ASP A 194 -11.34 2.65 -38.46
C ASP A 194 -11.57 1.95 -37.12
N GLU A 195 -12.25 0.80 -37.11
CA GLU A 195 -12.57 0.08 -35.87
C GLU A 195 -11.30 -0.39 -35.15
N ASP A 196 -10.32 -0.88 -35.91
CA ASP A 196 -9.02 -1.34 -35.39
C ASP A 196 -8.26 -0.23 -34.63
N ALA A 197 -8.45 1.04 -35.02
CA ALA A 197 -7.86 2.17 -34.32
C ALA A 197 -8.47 2.36 -32.92
N LEU A 198 -9.78 2.18 -32.80
CA LEU A 198 -10.49 2.28 -31.51
C LEU A 198 -10.15 1.10 -30.60
N GLU A 199 -10.06 -0.10 -31.16
CA GLU A 199 -9.61 -1.30 -30.43
C GLU A 199 -8.19 -1.07 -29.89
N ARG A 200 -7.28 -0.53 -30.72
CA ARG A 200 -5.92 -0.22 -30.29
C ARG A 200 -5.87 0.79 -29.13
N ILE A 201 -6.62 1.89 -29.23
CA ILE A 201 -6.69 2.90 -28.14
C ILE A 201 -7.24 2.26 -26.86
N ALA A 202 -8.26 1.41 -26.97
CA ALA A 202 -8.87 0.75 -25.81
C ALA A 202 -7.91 -0.24 -25.14
N ASP A 203 -7.19 -1.04 -25.92
CA ASP A 203 -6.18 -1.98 -25.42
C ASP A 203 -4.94 -1.25 -24.84
N ASP A 204 -4.58 -0.09 -25.38
CA ASP A 204 -3.44 0.70 -24.90
C ASP A 204 -3.69 1.39 -23.55
N ASN A 205 -4.95 1.46 -23.10
CA ASN A 205 -5.35 2.14 -21.87
C ASN A 205 -5.73 1.19 -20.72
N ASP A 206 -5.56 -0.13 -20.88
CA ASP A 206 -5.68 -1.17 -19.84
C ASP A 206 -6.93 -1.05 -18.94
N GLY A 207 -8.04 -0.59 -19.52
CA GLY A 207 -9.32 -0.45 -18.83
C GLY A 207 -9.58 0.87 -18.10
N ASP A 208 -8.69 1.86 -18.20
CA ASP A 208 -8.96 3.26 -17.86
C ASP A 208 -9.71 3.96 -19.00
N LEU A 209 -11.02 4.13 -18.81
CA LEU A 209 -11.90 4.76 -19.80
C LEU A 209 -11.61 6.26 -19.96
N ARG A 210 -11.27 6.97 -18.88
CA ARG A 210 -10.97 8.40 -18.92
C ARG A 210 -9.69 8.65 -19.72
N ALA A 211 -8.68 7.82 -19.51
CA ALA A 211 -7.43 7.84 -20.24
C ALA A 211 -7.64 7.54 -21.74
N ALA A 212 -8.46 6.53 -22.07
CA ALA A 212 -8.79 6.19 -23.46
C ALA A 212 -9.50 7.34 -24.19
N VAL A 213 -10.40 8.06 -23.52
CA VAL A 213 -11.08 9.23 -24.10
C VAL A 213 -10.10 10.39 -24.32
N LYS A 214 -9.12 10.60 -23.42
CA LYS A 214 -8.08 11.61 -23.60
C LYS A 214 -7.16 11.28 -24.76
N ASP A 215 -6.73 10.03 -24.89
CA ASP A 215 -5.91 9.59 -26.02
C ASP A 215 -6.67 9.75 -27.33
N LEU A 216 -7.94 9.36 -27.35
CA LEU A 216 -8.82 9.60 -28.50
C LEU A 216 -8.90 11.08 -28.86
N GLN A 217 -9.06 11.97 -27.88
CA GLN A 217 -9.13 13.42 -28.11
C GLN A 217 -7.84 13.97 -28.73
N VAL A 218 -6.68 13.51 -28.24
CA VAL A 218 -5.36 13.88 -28.78
C VAL A 218 -5.17 13.34 -30.19
N THR A 219 -5.52 12.07 -30.43
CA THR A 219 -5.46 11.47 -31.77
C THR A 219 -6.44 12.14 -32.74
N ALA A 220 -7.60 12.60 -32.27
CA ALA A 220 -8.59 13.29 -33.08
C ALA A 220 -8.23 14.74 -33.42
N GLU A 221 -7.26 15.34 -32.72
CA GLU A 221 -6.94 16.76 -32.84
C GLU A 221 -6.62 17.14 -34.29
N ASP A 222 -7.37 18.11 -34.83
CA ASP A 222 -7.30 18.62 -36.20
C ASP A 222 -7.47 17.56 -37.33
N ARG A 223 -8.06 16.40 -37.03
CA ARG A 223 -8.32 15.33 -38.01
C ARG A 223 -9.80 15.17 -38.34
N SER A 224 -10.09 14.83 -39.60
CA SER A 224 -11.43 14.44 -40.06
C SER A 224 -11.64 12.92 -40.10
N ARG A 225 -10.57 12.14 -39.98
CA ARG A 225 -10.58 10.68 -39.91
C ARG A 225 -9.45 10.17 -39.02
N ILE A 226 -9.70 9.09 -38.27
CA ILE A 226 -8.70 8.36 -37.48
C ILE A 226 -8.52 6.96 -38.07
N ALA A 227 -7.33 6.68 -38.59
CA ALA A 227 -6.91 5.35 -39.02
C ALA A 227 -5.98 4.69 -37.98
N LEU A 228 -5.71 3.39 -38.13
CA LEU A 228 -4.84 2.66 -37.20
C LEU A 228 -3.43 3.26 -37.11
N GLU A 229 -2.91 3.78 -38.23
CA GLU A 229 -1.62 4.46 -38.32
C GLU A 229 -1.55 5.82 -37.61
N ASP A 230 -2.71 6.46 -37.39
CA ASP A 230 -2.81 7.74 -36.66
C ASP A 230 -2.77 7.52 -35.14
N VAL A 231 -3.13 6.32 -34.69
CA VAL A 231 -2.94 5.92 -33.30
C VAL A 231 -1.45 5.71 -33.11
N SER A 232 -0.76 6.80 -32.76
CA SER A 232 0.63 6.71 -32.42
C SER A 232 0.78 5.70 -31.30
N THR A 233 1.51 4.61 -31.55
CA THR A 233 2.30 3.88 -30.55
C THR A 233 3.40 4.75 -29.97
N GLY A 234 3.12 6.03 -29.71
CA GLY A 234 3.60 6.63 -28.49
C GLY A 234 2.89 5.88 -27.40
N SER A 235 3.35 4.65 -27.13
CA SER A 235 3.17 4.01 -25.85
C SER A 235 3.37 5.15 -24.88
N ARG A 236 2.32 5.57 -24.17
CA ARG A 236 2.58 6.05 -22.81
C ARG A 236 3.52 5.00 -22.29
N ASN A 237 4.75 5.41 -21.96
CA ASN A 237 5.82 4.52 -21.54
C ASN A 237 5.25 3.66 -20.43
N ARG A 238 4.63 2.54 -20.82
CA ARG A 238 4.07 1.57 -19.92
C ARG A 238 5.34 0.95 -19.46
N ALA A 239 5.67 1.21 -18.20
CA ALA A 239 6.45 0.28 -17.41
C ALA A 239 6.11 -1.10 -17.95
N VAL A 240 7.02 -1.77 -18.65
CA VAL A 240 6.83 -3.19 -18.90
C VAL A 240 6.50 -3.77 -17.54
N GLY A 241 5.38 -4.48 -17.45
CA GLY A 241 4.97 -5.05 -16.17
C GLY A 241 6.15 -5.87 -15.66
N LEU A 242 6.56 -5.66 -14.42
CA LEU A 242 7.75 -6.31 -13.87
C LEU A 242 7.77 -7.84 -14.11
N PHE A 243 6.61 -8.50 -14.10
CA PHE A 243 6.51 -9.93 -14.41
C PHE A 243 6.76 -10.27 -15.88
N GLU A 244 6.38 -9.40 -16.81
CA GLU A 244 6.74 -9.50 -18.22
C GLU A 244 8.26 -9.33 -18.38
N PHE A 245 8.87 -8.36 -17.70
CA PHE A 245 10.33 -8.25 -17.65
C PHE A 245 11.00 -9.51 -17.10
N LEU A 246 10.49 -10.09 -16.01
CA LEU A 246 11.01 -11.32 -15.45
C LEU A 246 10.87 -12.49 -16.45
N ASP A 247 9.77 -12.58 -17.20
CA ASP A 247 9.65 -13.58 -18.26
C ASP A 247 10.64 -13.32 -19.40
N THR A 248 10.85 -12.07 -19.83
CA THR A 248 11.86 -11.73 -20.84
C THR A 248 13.28 -12.03 -20.35
N VAL A 249 13.60 -11.80 -19.06
CA VAL A 249 14.93 -11.98 -18.43
C VAL A 249 15.17 -13.37 -17.85
N LEU A 250 14.15 -14.20 -17.64
CA LEU A 250 14.32 -15.59 -17.18
C LEU A 250 13.87 -16.67 -18.19
N LYS A 251 12.95 -16.39 -19.12
CA LYS A 251 12.29 -17.45 -19.91
C LYS A 251 12.40 -17.35 -21.42
N GLU A 252 12.28 -16.15 -21.99
CA GLU A 252 12.08 -15.96 -23.44
C GLU A 252 13.28 -16.37 -24.32
N GLU A 253 13.14 -16.28 -25.64
CA GLU A 253 14.20 -16.69 -26.55
C GLU A 253 15.42 -15.75 -26.48
N ARG A 254 16.62 -16.31 -26.69
CA ARG A 254 17.97 -15.79 -26.36
C ARG A 254 18.39 -14.46 -27.00
N SER A 255 17.62 -13.39 -26.83
CA SER A 255 18.07 -12.05 -27.18
C SER A 255 18.35 -11.26 -25.91
N ALA A 256 19.63 -11.27 -25.50
CA ALA A 256 20.13 -10.36 -24.46
C ALA A 256 19.76 -8.90 -24.78
N GLU A 257 19.64 -8.57 -26.07
CA GLU A 257 19.14 -7.27 -26.54
C GLU A 257 17.68 -7.00 -26.16
N ALA A 258 16.76 -7.97 -26.28
CA ALA A 258 15.37 -7.77 -25.85
C ALA A 258 15.30 -7.63 -24.34
N ALA A 259 15.98 -8.50 -23.59
CA ALA A 259 16.09 -8.39 -22.13
C ALA A 259 16.59 -7.00 -21.69
N LEU A 260 17.59 -6.45 -22.39
CA LEU A 260 18.09 -5.10 -22.10
C LEU A 260 17.08 -4.01 -22.42
N ARG A 261 16.42 -4.08 -23.58
CA ARG A 261 15.38 -3.09 -23.94
C ARG A 261 14.25 -3.11 -22.92
N THR A 262 13.75 -4.30 -22.61
CA THR A 262 12.71 -4.50 -21.63
C THR A 262 13.12 -3.96 -20.26
N ALA A 263 14.38 -4.09 -19.84
CA ALA A 263 14.87 -3.51 -18.58
C ALA A 263 14.78 -1.97 -18.54
N TYR A 264 14.98 -1.28 -19.66
CA TYR A 264 14.82 0.17 -19.75
C TYR A 264 13.35 0.60 -19.84
N ASP A 265 12.49 -0.33 -20.25
CA ASP A 265 11.05 -0.08 -20.41
C ASP A 265 10.27 -0.33 -19.10
N VAL A 266 10.85 -0.99 -18.09
CA VAL A 266 10.23 -1.12 -16.74
C VAL A 266 10.43 0.16 -15.93
N ASP A 267 9.39 0.63 -15.23
CA ASP A 267 9.44 1.77 -14.30
C ASP A 267 9.95 1.34 -12.91
N GLU A 268 11.14 0.74 -12.89
CA GLU A 268 11.83 0.29 -11.68
C GLU A 268 13.32 0.63 -11.82
N THR A 269 14.00 0.89 -10.70
CA THR A 269 15.44 1.18 -10.77
C THR A 269 16.24 -0.10 -11.06
N PRO A 270 17.46 0.00 -11.62
CA PRO A 270 18.33 -1.17 -11.79
C PRO A 270 18.63 -1.91 -10.48
N GLU A 271 18.57 -1.21 -9.34
CA GLU A 271 18.72 -1.83 -8.01
C GLU A 271 17.48 -2.66 -7.63
N ASP A 272 16.28 -2.14 -7.89
CA ASP A 272 15.04 -2.88 -7.64
C ASP A 272 14.93 -4.09 -8.58
N LEU A 273 15.24 -3.90 -9.87
CA LEU A 273 15.29 -4.98 -10.86
C LEU A 273 16.30 -6.05 -10.46
N LEU A 274 17.47 -5.66 -9.94
CA LEU A 274 18.47 -6.60 -9.45
C LEU A 274 17.90 -7.49 -8.34
N GLN A 275 17.23 -6.91 -7.35
CA GLN A 275 16.61 -7.66 -6.25
C GLN A 275 15.52 -8.63 -6.76
N TRP A 276 14.69 -8.17 -7.71
CA TRP A 276 13.68 -9.01 -8.32
C TRP A 276 14.25 -10.19 -9.10
N VAL A 277 15.28 -9.96 -9.92
CA VAL A 277 15.91 -11.05 -10.67
C VAL A 277 16.64 -12.01 -9.72
N GLU A 278 17.35 -11.51 -8.71
CA GLU A 278 18.05 -12.33 -7.73
C GLU A 278 17.11 -13.25 -6.95
N ASP A 279 15.97 -12.74 -6.47
CA ASP A 279 15.02 -13.55 -5.71
C ASP A 279 14.34 -14.63 -6.59
N LYS A 280 14.09 -14.31 -7.87
CA LYS A 280 13.29 -15.20 -8.75
C LYS A 280 14.12 -16.10 -9.67
N VAL A 281 15.41 -15.83 -9.89
CA VAL A 281 16.23 -16.60 -10.85
C VAL A 281 16.31 -18.09 -10.49
N SER A 282 16.30 -18.43 -9.21
CA SER A 282 16.34 -19.82 -8.72
C SER A 282 15.04 -20.59 -8.95
N LEU A 283 13.93 -19.91 -9.29
CA LEU A 283 12.67 -20.55 -9.67
C LEU A 283 12.70 -21.10 -11.10
N VAL A 284 13.67 -20.67 -11.91
CA VAL A 284 13.76 -20.98 -13.33
C VAL A 284 15.08 -21.66 -13.68
N TYR A 285 16.21 -21.15 -13.19
CA TYR A 285 17.54 -21.69 -13.48
C TYR A 285 18.00 -22.64 -12.38
N GLU A 286 18.74 -23.67 -12.77
CA GLU A 286 19.30 -24.65 -11.85
C GLU A 286 20.79 -24.94 -12.13
N GLY A 287 21.50 -25.42 -11.12
CA GLY A 287 22.87 -25.93 -11.28
C GLY A 287 23.86 -24.91 -11.87
N ARG A 288 24.48 -25.26 -13.00
CA ARG A 288 25.55 -24.45 -13.64
C ARG A 288 25.01 -23.21 -14.35
N GLU A 289 23.76 -23.24 -14.81
CA GLU A 289 23.10 -22.08 -15.38
C GLU A 289 22.84 -21.03 -14.30
N LEU A 290 22.27 -21.46 -13.17
CA LEU A 290 22.06 -20.62 -12.00
C LEU A 290 23.37 -20.00 -11.51
N ALA A 291 24.45 -20.79 -11.42
CA ALA A 291 25.76 -20.30 -11.03
C ALA A 291 26.28 -19.18 -11.94
N ARG A 292 26.14 -19.33 -13.27
CA ARG A 292 26.53 -18.28 -14.23
C ARG A 292 25.66 -17.03 -14.10
N ALA A 293 24.35 -17.19 -13.88
CA ALA A 293 23.47 -16.05 -13.67
C ALA A 293 23.88 -15.27 -12.42
N TYR A 294 24.24 -15.94 -11.33
CA TYR A 294 24.75 -15.29 -10.12
C TYR A 294 26.11 -14.59 -10.32
N GLU A 295 26.98 -15.05 -11.24
CA GLU A 295 28.19 -14.29 -11.60
C GLU A 295 27.84 -12.93 -12.22
N PHE A 296 26.80 -12.87 -13.05
CA PHE A 296 26.31 -11.60 -13.61
C PHE A 296 25.60 -10.74 -12.56
N LEU A 297 24.74 -11.32 -11.72
CA LEU A 297 24.06 -10.59 -10.65
C LEU A 297 25.06 -9.98 -9.65
N ALA A 298 26.10 -10.73 -9.26
CA ALA A 298 27.16 -10.22 -8.40
C ALA A 298 27.92 -9.04 -9.05
N ASN A 299 28.16 -9.09 -10.37
CA ASN A 299 28.74 -7.95 -11.07
C ASN A 299 27.78 -6.76 -11.12
N ALA A 300 26.48 -6.99 -11.32
CA ALA A 300 25.47 -5.94 -11.29
C ALA A 300 25.43 -5.23 -9.94
N ASP A 301 25.49 -5.97 -8.83
CA ASP A 301 25.56 -5.45 -7.45
C ASP A 301 26.78 -4.55 -7.21
N ILE A 302 27.94 -4.93 -7.77
CA ILE A 302 29.15 -4.10 -7.72
C ILE A 302 28.94 -2.78 -8.48
N TRP A 303 28.26 -2.81 -9.63
CA TRP A 303 28.01 -1.62 -10.43
C TRP A 303 26.95 -0.70 -9.81
N THR A 304 25.89 -1.24 -9.21
CA THR A 304 24.92 -0.46 -8.44
C THR A 304 25.59 0.18 -7.22
N SER A 305 26.43 -0.57 -6.49
CA SER A 305 27.21 -0.04 -5.35
C SER A 305 28.14 1.12 -5.73
N ARG A 306 28.70 1.10 -6.96
CA ARG A 306 29.59 2.17 -7.44
C ARG A 306 28.89 3.52 -7.59
N VAL A 307 27.60 3.53 -7.92
CA VAL A 307 26.79 4.75 -8.02
C VAL A 307 26.90 5.54 -6.71
N TYR A 308 26.68 4.87 -5.58
CA TYR A 308 26.77 5.45 -4.25
C TYR A 308 28.20 5.82 -3.85
N ALA A 309 29.19 5.00 -4.24
CA ALA A 309 30.59 5.26 -3.95
C ALA A 309 31.17 6.45 -4.75
N THR A 310 30.49 6.89 -5.81
CA THR A 310 30.92 8.01 -6.68
C THR A 310 29.90 9.14 -6.67
N ASP A 311 29.46 9.57 -5.49
CA ASP A 311 28.56 10.71 -5.31
C ASP A 311 27.30 10.67 -6.20
N TYR A 312 26.67 9.49 -6.30
CA TYR A 312 25.45 9.26 -7.08
C TYR A 312 25.63 9.46 -8.59
N ASP A 313 26.78 9.09 -9.16
CA ASP A 313 26.96 9.03 -10.62
C ASP A 313 26.16 7.87 -11.23
N TYR A 314 24.91 8.17 -11.63
CA TYR A 314 24.00 7.23 -12.26
C TYR A 314 24.45 6.72 -13.64
N THR A 315 25.54 7.23 -14.22
CA THR A 315 26.09 6.70 -15.47
C THR A 315 26.51 5.23 -15.34
N TRP A 316 26.83 4.77 -14.12
CA TRP A 316 27.19 3.38 -13.85
C TRP A 316 26.02 2.40 -13.98
N TRP A 317 24.77 2.86 -13.89
CA TRP A 317 23.60 2.02 -14.03
C TRP A 317 23.53 1.28 -15.35
N ARG A 318 24.06 1.84 -16.45
CA ARG A 318 24.13 1.11 -17.74
C ARG A 318 24.86 -0.23 -17.60
N TYR A 319 25.91 -0.30 -16.78
CA TYR A 319 26.69 -1.52 -16.58
C TYR A 319 25.99 -2.48 -15.61
N ALA A 320 25.23 -1.96 -14.64
CA ALA A 320 24.38 -2.78 -13.78
C ALA A 320 23.29 -3.45 -14.62
N THR A 321 22.57 -2.66 -15.43
CA THR A 321 21.50 -3.14 -16.33
C THR A 321 22.03 -4.15 -17.36
N ASP A 322 23.22 -3.89 -17.93
CA ASP A 322 23.89 -4.84 -18.84
C ASP A 322 24.10 -6.22 -18.20
N ASN A 323 24.52 -6.25 -16.94
CA ASN A 323 24.76 -7.50 -16.23
C ASN A 323 23.47 -8.18 -15.76
N LEU A 324 22.55 -7.43 -15.12
CA LEU A 324 21.34 -8.02 -14.53
C LEU A 324 20.34 -8.49 -15.58
N ALA A 325 20.21 -7.81 -16.72
CA ALA A 325 19.24 -8.16 -17.75
C ALA A 325 19.91 -8.94 -18.89
N GLY A 326 20.90 -8.33 -19.55
CA GLY A 326 21.60 -8.94 -20.67
C GLY A 326 22.44 -10.15 -20.27
N GLY A 327 23.21 -10.02 -19.18
CA GLY A 327 24.06 -11.08 -18.64
C GLY A 327 23.27 -12.30 -18.16
N VAL A 328 22.23 -12.08 -17.35
CA VAL A 328 21.36 -13.16 -16.85
C VAL A 328 20.61 -13.87 -17.97
N ALA A 329 20.09 -13.12 -18.96
CA ALA A 329 19.47 -13.74 -20.13
C ALA A 329 20.48 -14.53 -20.99
N ALA A 330 21.73 -14.07 -21.09
CA ALA A 330 22.80 -14.77 -21.81
C ALA A 330 23.33 -16.00 -21.05
N ALA A 331 23.12 -16.11 -19.75
CA ALA A 331 23.53 -17.25 -18.94
C ALA A 331 22.73 -18.53 -19.24
N ARG A 332 21.58 -18.41 -19.91
CA ARG A 332 20.65 -19.50 -20.20
C ARG A 332 21.25 -20.63 -21.03
N ASP A 333 20.90 -21.86 -20.67
CA ASP A 333 21.14 -23.05 -21.50
C ASP A 333 20.01 -23.30 -22.50
N GLY A 334 18.81 -22.77 -22.27
CA GLY A 334 17.64 -22.97 -23.13
C GLY A 334 16.56 -21.91 -22.97
N THR A 335 15.42 -22.15 -23.62
CA THR A 335 14.19 -21.37 -23.45
C THR A 335 13.29 -22.11 -22.47
N TYR A 336 12.73 -21.41 -21.49
CA TYR A 336 11.90 -22.01 -20.46
C TYR A 336 10.44 -21.63 -20.68
N GLY A 337 9.61 -22.62 -21.00
CA GLY A 337 8.17 -22.42 -21.14
C GLY A 337 7.43 -22.72 -19.83
N GLY A 338 6.17 -22.28 -19.75
CA GLY A 338 5.28 -22.59 -18.64
C GLY A 338 5.04 -21.42 -17.69
N TRP A 339 3.96 -21.54 -16.92
CA TRP A 339 3.57 -20.53 -15.95
C TRP A 339 4.43 -20.64 -14.69
N THR A 340 5.08 -19.54 -14.30
CA THR A 340 5.85 -19.44 -13.05
C THR A 340 5.18 -18.45 -12.15
N ARG A 341 4.92 -18.84 -10.90
CA ARG A 341 4.40 -17.93 -9.89
C ARG A 341 5.56 -17.19 -9.24
N TYR A 342 5.87 -15.99 -9.69
CA TYR A 342 6.96 -15.19 -9.09
C TYR A 342 6.64 -14.73 -7.66
N GLY A 343 5.36 -14.62 -7.26
CA GLY A 343 5.01 -14.18 -5.90
C GLY A 343 5.17 -12.66 -5.70
N GLY A 344 5.20 -12.21 -4.45
CA GLY A 344 5.27 -10.79 -4.09
C GLY A 344 6.67 -10.18 -4.16
N ALA A 345 6.74 -8.88 -3.84
CA ALA A 345 7.97 -8.08 -3.89
C ALA A 345 9.08 -8.59 -2.97
N PRO A 346 10.34 -8.62 -3.45
CA PRO A 346 11.49 -9.13 -2.70
C PRO A 346 11.83 -8.23 -1.51
N TYR A 347 11.56 -6.93 -1.63
CA TYR A 347 11.73 -5.90 -0.60
C TYR A 347 10.52 -5.76 0.33
N ARG A 348 9.47 -6.58 0.19
CA ARG A 348 8.58 -6.81 1.34
C ARG A 348 9.39 -7.57 2.34
N SER A 349 10.09 -6.79 3.14
CA SER A 349 10.77 -7.24 4.30
C SER A 349 9.81 -8.12 5.07
N THR A 350 10.12 -9.41 5.17
CA THR A 350 9.81 -10.14 6.39
C THR A 350 10.70 -9.58 7.51
N ARG A 351 10.73 -8.25 7.69
CA ARG A 351 11.08 -7.59 8.94
C ARG A 351 9.94 -8.01 9.83
N ASP A 352 10.12 -9.20 10.36
CA ASP A 352 9.38 -9.59 11.54
C ASP A 352 9.80 -8.55 12.58
N SER A 353 8.92 -7.60 12.87
CA SER A 353 9.13 -6.57 13.90
C SER A 353 9.59 -7.24 15.19
N THR A 354 9.04 -8.43 15.49
CA THR A 354 9.49 -9.33 16.56
C THR A 354 10.97 -9.71 16.46
N ARG A 355 11.50 -10.07 15.27
CA ARG A 355 12.94 -10.32 15.07
C ARG A 355 13.75 -9.08 15.39
N GLY A 356 13.31 -7.91 14.94
CA GLY A 356 13.98 -6.63 15.18
C GLY A 356 14.09 -6.33 16.68
N GLU A 357 12.98 -6.48 17.39
CA GLU A 357 12.88 -6.29 18.84
C GLU A 357 13.74 -7.30 19.62
N VAL A 358 13.64 -8.59 19.29
CA VAL A 358 14.46 -9.65 19.92
C VAL A 358 15.95 -9.40 19.71
N VAL A 359 16.38 -9.05 18.49
CA VAL A 359 17.80 -8.76 18.22
C VAL A 359 18.26 -7.54 19.01
N ARG A 360 17.42 -6.51 19.14
CA ARG A 360 17.73 -5.31 19.94
C ARG A 360 17.89 -5.67 21.43
N ALA A 361 16.95 -6.43 21.98
CA ALA A 361 16.99 -6.87 23.38
C ALA A 361 18.24 -7.73 23.69
N ILE A 362 18.62 -8.62 22.75
CA ILE A 362 19.87 -9.41 22.84
C ILE A 362 21.10 -8.51 22.79
N ALA A 363 21.12 -7.52 21.89
CA ALA A 363 22.24 -6.61 21.73
C ALA A 363 22.45 -5.75 22.98
N GLU A 364 21.38 -5.16 23.51
CA GLU A 364 21.40 -4.27 24.68
C GLU A 364 21.79 -5.03 25.96
N SER A 365 21.14 -6.16 26.25
CA SER A 365 21.39 -6.93 27.47
C SER A 365 22.68 -7.74 27.41
N GLY A 366 23.10 -8.15 26.20
CA GLY A 366 24.32 -8.94 25.97
C GLY A 366 25.57 -8.11 25.72
N GLY A 367 25.45 -6.80 25.47
CA GLY A 367 26.58 -5.93 25.12
C GLY A 367 27.17 -6.23 23.73
N PHE A 368 26.33 -6.64 22.78
CA PHE A 368 26.73 -7.00 21.42
C PHE A 368 26.36 -5.92 20.40
N SER A 369 27.00 -5.93 19.23
CA SER A 369 26.48 -5.20 18.07
C SER A 369 25.18 -5.85 17.57
N MET A 370 24.30 -5.07 16.91
CA MET A 370 23.08 -5.60 16.27
C MET A 370 23.39 -6.75 15.28
N THR A 371 24.53 -6.67 14.59
CA THR A 371 24.99 -7.69 13.65
C THR A 371 25.37 -8.99 14.36
N THR A 372 26.16 -8.91 15.44
CA THR A 372 26.57 -10.06 16.26
C THR A 372 25.37 -10.71 16.93
N ALA A 373 24.47 -9.90 17.50
CA ALA A 373 23.23 -10.40 18.10
C ALA A 373 22.38 -11.18 17.09
N ARG A 374 22.27 -10.67 15.85
CA ARG A 374 21.48 -11.28 14.78
C ARG A 374 22.10 -12.55 14.19
N LEU A 375 23.39 -12.53 13.89
CA LEU A 375 24.04 -13.58 13.11
C LEU A 375 24.64 -14.68 13.99
N ASP A 376 25.11 -14.33 15.19
CA ASP A 376 25.88 -15.26 16.03
C ASP A 376 25.08 -15.73 17.25
N VAL A 377 24.35 -14.83 17.91
CA VAL A 377 23.68 -15.12 19.20
C VAL A 377 22.28 -15.68 19.01
N LEU A 378 21.42 -15.00 18.24
CA LEU A 378 20.03 -15.40 18.03
C LEU A 378 19.90 -16.82 17.45
N PRO A 379 20.65 -17.24 16.40
CA PRO A 379 20.54 -18.60 15.88
C PRO A 379 20.95 -19.67 16.91
N PHE A 380 21.94 -19.36 17.76
CA PHE A 380 22.35 -20.25 18.84
C PHE A 380 21.24 -20.39 19.89
N LEU A 381 20.66 -19.27 20.35
CA LEU A 381 19.55 -19.27 21.29
C LEU A 381 18.34 -20.04 20.75
N SER A 382 18.00 -19.82 19.47
CA SER A 382 16.92 -20.56 18.81
C SER A 382 17.18 -22.06 18.74
N ALA A 383 18.42 -22.48 18.45
CA ALA A 383 18.77 -23.88 18.40
C ALA A 383 18.71 -24.56 19.79
N VAL A 384 19.18 -23.88 20.85
CA VAL A 384 19.24 -24.45 22.20
C VAL A 384 17.94 -24.35 22.97
N THR A 385 16.99 -23.50 22.57
CA THR A 385 15.69 -23.31 23.23
C THR A 385 14.49 -23.77 22.39
N HIS A 386 14.72 -24.43 21.25
CA HIS A 386 13.69 -24.83 20.31
C HIS A 386 12.48 -25.54 20.98
N HIS A 387 11.27 -25.10 20.67
CA HIS A 387 10.01 -25.52 21.30
C HIS A 387 10.02 -25.43 22.84
N CYS A 388 10.70 -24.41 23.35
CA CYS A 388 10.90 -24.15 24.78
C CYS A 388 11.54 -25.34 25.50
N LYS A 389 12.60 -25.91 24.91
CA LYS A 389 13.39 -26.99 25.50
C LYS A 389 14.86 -26.62 25.47
N PRO A 390 15.63 -26.74 26.57
CA PRO A 390 15.21 -27.06 27.95
C PRO A 390 14.54 -25.85 28.65
N ARG A 391 13.55 -26.12 29.52
CA ARG A 391 12.71 -25.07 30.13
C ARG A 391 13.55 -24.06 30.93
N ASP A 392 14.39 -24.55 31.85
CA ASP A 392 15.17 -23.67 32.74
C ASP A 392 16.09 -22.72 31.96
N LEU A 393 16.71 -23.22 30.87
CA LEU A 393 17.51 -22.39 29.97
C LEU A 393 16.64 -21.36 29.22
N THR A 394 15.43 -21.74 28.82
CA THR A 394 14.49 -20.85 28.13
C THR A 394 13.99 -19.74 29.06
N VAL A 395 13.72 -20.08 30.33
CA VAL A 395 13.34 -19.11 31.37
C VAL A 395 14.50 -18.17 31.67
N ALA A 396 15.72 -18.69 31.83
CA ALA A 396 16.92 -17.86 32.05
C ALA A 396 17.20 -16.93 30.87
N MET A 397 17.02 -17.40 29.63
CA MET A 397 17.13 -16.59 28.42
C MET A 397 16.07 -15.47 28.40
N ALA A 398 14.80 -15.80 28.64
CA ALA A 398 13.72 -14.82 28.67
C ALA A 398 13.90 -13.79 29.79
N ALA A 399 14.45 -14.23 30.94
CA ALA A 399 14.78 -13.36 32.06
C ALA A 399 15.92 -12.40 31.71
N TRP A 400 17.03 -12.93 31.18
CA TRP A 400 18.23 -12.15 30.88
C TRP A 400 18.04 -11.11 29.78
N TYR A 401 17.32 -11.46 28.71
CA TYR A 401 17.08 -10.59 27.57
C TYR A 401 15.75 -9.83 27.64
N ASP A 402 15.04 -9.89 28.77
CA ASP A 402 13.73 -9.26 28.99
C ASP A 402 12.72 -9.51 27.85
N LEU A 403 12.62 -10.76 27.40
CA LEU A 403 11.75 -11.14 26.29
C LEU A 403 10.30 -11.31 26.76
N ASP A 404 9.36 -10.76 25.99
CA ASP A 404 7.94 -10.98 26.14
C ASP A 404 7.46 -12.27 25.46
N GLU A 405 6.16 -12.55 25.47
CA GLU A 405 5.59 -13.76 24.87
C GLU A 405 5.90 -13.88 23.37
N ALA A 406 5.87 -12.75 22.65
CA ALA A 406 6.17 -12.71 21.22
C ALA A 406 7.65 -13.04 20.97
N GLY A 407 8.57 -12.44 21.75
CA GLY A 407 10.00 -12.70 21.66
C GLY A 407 10.37 -14.13 22.02
N VAL A 408 9.80 -14.70 23.09
CA VAL A 408 10.03 -16.10 23.47
C VAL A 408 9.47 -17.06 22.41
N ALA A 409 8.26 -16.81 21.90
CA ALA A 409 7.68 -17.61 20.83
C ALA A 409 8.56 -17.56 19.56
N TYR A 410 9.05 -16.37 19.21
CA TYR A 410 9.93 -16.13 18.07
C TYR A 410 11.24 -16.91 18.18
N VAL A 411 11.99 -16.73 19.28
CA VAL A 411 13.29 -17.40 19.47
C VAL A 411 13.12 -18.92 19.48
N THR A 412 12.09 -19.42 20.17
CA THR A 412 11.90 -20.87 20.35
C THR A 412 11.24 -21.56 19.15
N GLY A 413 10.65 -20.82 18.21
CA GLY A 413 9.81 -21.37 17.14
C GLY A 413 8.53 -22.02 17.66
N SER A 414 7.98 -21.50 18.77
CA SER A 414 6.72 -21.96 19.37
C SER A 414 5.56 -21.05 18.95
N GLY A 415 4.31 -21.53 19.00
CA GLY A 415 3.14 -20.69 18.72
C GLY A 415 2.95 -19.59 19.76
N LYS A 416 2.65 -18.36 19.29
CA LYS A 416 2.55 -17.12 20.09
C LYS A 416 1.63 -17.21 21.31
N THR A 417 0.64 -18.11 21.33
CA THR A 417 -0.39 -18.24 22.37
C THR A 417 -0.36 -19.56 23.14
N THR A 418 0.79 -20.25 23.18
CA THR A 418 0.88 -21.48 23.98
C THR A 418 0.99 -21.17 25.47
N ASN A 419 0.17 -21.83 26.31
CA ASN A 419 0.28 -21.79 27.79
C ASN A 419 1.72 -22.02 28.29
N LYS A 420 2.52 -22.76 27.51
CA LYS A 420 3.93 -23.01 27.79
C LYS A 420 4.79 -21.74 27.70
N VAL A 421 4.60 -20.91 26.66
CA VAL A 421 5.30 -19.63 26.48
C VAL A 421 4.91 -18.65 27.58
N GLN A 422 3.61 -18.52 27.87
CA GLN A 422 3.10 -17.68 28.95
C GLN A 422 3.73 -18.05 30.29
N SER A 423 3.72 -19.32 30.65
CA SER A 423 4.34 -19.79 31.90
C SER A 423 5.85 -19.54 31.97
N ILE A 424 6.55 -19.46 30.84
CA ILE A 424 8.00 -19.18 30.80
C ILE A 424 8.26 -17.71 31.05
N VAL A 425 7.45 -16.82 30.48
CA VAL A 425 7.54 -15.37 30.69
C VAL A 425 7.19 -15.03 32.15
N GLU A 426 6.18 -15.69 32.72
CA GLU A 426 5.85 -15.57 34.16
C GLU A 426 7.02 -16.01 35.06
N ASP A 427 7.59 -17.20 34.82
CA ASP A 427 8.75 -17.70 35.57
C ASP A 427 9.95 -16.76 35.40
N ALA A 428 10.15 -16.20 34.21
CA ALA A 428 11.25 -15.26 33.92
C ALA A 428 11.08 -13.93 34.66
N ALA A 429 9.86 -13.41 34.73
CA ALA A 429 9.54 -12.21 35.51
C ALA A 429 9.79 -12.43 37.01
N ALA A 430 9.46 -13.61 37.54
CA ALA A 430 9.76 -13.98 38.91
C ALA A 430 11.27 -14.04 39.18
N LEU A 431 12.06 -14.65 38.27
CA LEU A 431 13.52 -14.68 38.39
C LEU A 431 14.15 -13.27 38.36
N ARG A 432 13.63 -12.37 37.53
CA ARG A 432 14.10 -10.97 37.51
C ARG A 432 13.77 -10.24 38.82
N ALA A 433 12.58 -10.46 39.37
CA ALA A 433 12.17 -9.86 40.64
C ALA A 433 13.06 -10.36 41.80
N GLU A 434 13.33 -11.66 41.87
CA GLU A 434 14.23 -12.25 42.87
C GLU A 434 15.65 -11.68 42.75
N ALA A 435 16.19 -11.60 41.54
CA ALA A 435 17.51 -10.98 41.31
C ALA A 435 17.53 -9.51 41.74
N LEU A 436 16.47 -8.75 41.47
CA LEU A 436 16.36 -7.35 41.90
C LEU A 436 16.35 -7.22 43.44
N GLU A 437 15.62 -8.10 44.14
CA GLU A 437 15.58 -8.15 45.60
C GLU A 437 16.94 -8.52 46.21
N ASP A 438 17.63 -9.51 45.64
CA ASP A 438 18.98 -9.91 46.04
C ASP A 438 20.00 -8.78 45.84
N HIS A 439 19.88 -8.03 44.74
CA HIS A 439 20.72 -6.87 44.46
C HIS A 439 20.35 -5.65 45.32
N ALA A 440 19.11 -5.55 45.82
CA ALA A 440 18.67 -4.49 46.73
C ALA A 440 19.07 -4.76 48.20
N GLY A 441 19.28 -6.03 48.57
CA GLY A 441 19.57 -6.51 49.93
C GLY A 441 20.84 -6.00 50.62
N GLY A 442 21.60 -5.10 49.99
CA GLY A 442 22.77 -4.43 50.60
C GLY A 442 22.74 -2.90 50.56
N ALA A 443 21.75 -2.28 49.91
CA ALA A 443 21.75 -0.84 49.67
C ALA A 443 21.22 -0.01 50.86
N PHE A 444 20.54 -0.64 51.84
CA PHE A 444 19.89 0.06 52.95
C PHE A 444 20.35 -0.38 54.36
N ASP A 445 21.32 -1.31 54.48
CA ASP A 445 21.79 -1.82 55.79
C ASP A 445 23.04 -1.07 56.34
N GLY A 446 23.38 0.09 55.75
CA GLY A 446 24.52 0.92 56.13
C GLY A 446 24.09 2.27 56.70
N GLY A 447 23.31 2.27 57.79
CA GLY A 447 22.73 3.48 58.36
C GLY A 447 22.86 3.60 59.88
N GLU A 448 24.05 3.45 60.45
CA GLU A 448 24.32 3.86 61.84
C GLU A 448 25.64 4.64 61.97
N GLY A 449 25.50 5.96 62.19
CA GLY A 449 26.22 6.77 63.18
C GLY A 449 27.75 6.97 63.06
N GLY A 450 28.19 8.20 62.79
CA GLY A 450 29.55 8.63 63.14
C GLY A 450 30.08 9.92 62.50
N ASP A 451 29.77 11.05 63.12
CA ASP A 451 30.46 12.36 63.18
C ASP A 451 31.65 12.73 62.25
N SER A 452 31.46 13.86 61.56
CA SER A 452 32.30 15.09 61.55
C SER A 452 33.68 15.16 60.86
N VAL A 453 33.97 16.39 60.41
CA VAL A 453 35.23 17.00 59.89
C VAL A 453 35.31 17.02 58.35
N GLY A 454 35.50 18.13 57.65
CA GLY A 454 35.78 19.52 58.01
C GLY A 454 35.97 20.33 56.72
N ASP A 455 35.65 21.62 56.80
CA ASP A 455 35.73 22.67 55.77
C ASP A 455 37.16 22.95 55.27
N GLY A 456 37.29 23.43 54.02
CA GLY A 456 38.55 23.79 53.39
C GLY A 456 38.37 24.41 52.00
N SER A 457 37.96 25.68 51.97
CA SER A 457 37.91 26.54 50.76
C SER A 457 39.28 27.08 50.33
N ALA A 458 39.40 27.40 49.03
CA ALA A 458 40.26 28.40 48.34
C ALA A 458 41.00 27.81 47.11
N ASP A 459 41.27 28.46 46.00
CA ASP A 459 40.86 29.71 45.31
C ASP A 459 41.68 29.73 43.98
N GLY A 460 41.22 30.44 42.95
CA GLY A 460 42.07 30.90 41.82
C GLY A 460 41.78 30.35 40.41
N GLY A 461 40.96 31.08 39.63
CA GLY A 461 40.86 30.95 38.15
C GLY A 461 41.93 31.80 37.42
N PRO A 462 41.70 32.34 36.20
CA PRO A 462 40.92 31.89 35.04
C PRO A 462 41.81 31.83 33.75
N ASP A 463 41.32 31.29 32.63
CA ASP A 463 41.61 31.80 31.27
C ASP A 463 40.73 31.10 30.22
N ASP A 464 40.25 31.91 29.28
CA ASP A 464 39.10 31.78 28.36
C ASP A 464 39.54 31.27 26.94
N PRO A 465 38.77 31.42 25.84
CA PRO A 465 37.94 30.39 25.20
C PRO A 465 38.42 29.99 23.78
N THR A 466 37.83 28.93 23.20
CA THR A 466 37.62 28.82 21.73
C THR A 466 36.48 27.85 21.42
N ASP A 467 35.39 28.41 20.90
CA ASP A 467 34.45 27.92 19.86
C ASP A 467 34.33 26.41 19.57
N ALA A 468 33.12 25.88 19.75
CA ALA A 468 32.28 25.40 18.65
C ALA A 468 30.85 25.10 19.13
N ASP A 469 29.91 25.95 18.70
CA ASP A 469 28.47 25.76 18.83
C ASP A 469 27.98 24.59 17.93
N VAL A 470 27.15 23.74 18.56
CA VAL A 470 25.79 23.34 18.13
C VAL A 470 25.61 22.82 16.70
N LEU A 471 25.21 21.55 16.58
CA LEU A 471 23.92 21.19 15.94
C LEU A 471 23.42 19.84 16.47
N ASP A 472 22.42 19.97 17.32
CA ASP A 472 21.40 18.98 17.68
C ASP A 472 20.54 18.65 16.45
N ARG A 473 20.38 17.36 16.14
CA ARG A 473 19.28 16.81 15.34
C ARG A 473 19.00 15.40 15.80
N THR A 474 18.16 15.30 16.82
CA THR A 474 17.20 14.21 16.97
C THR A 474 16.19 14.28 15.83
N ASP A 475 16.10 13.23 15.01
CA ASP A 475 14.86 12.89 14.30
C ASP A 475 14.55 11.43 14.64
N SER A 476 13.48 11.29 15.43
CA SER A 476 12.86 10.04 15.82
C SER A 476 11.65 9.86 14.92
N GLU A 477 11.77 9.08 13.85
CA GLU A 477 10.61 8.60 13.12
C GLU A 477 10.18 7.26 13.75
N VAL A 478 9.08 7.33 14.48
CA VAL A 478 8.36 6.20 15.06
C VAL A 478 7.36 5.74 14.01
N ASP A 479 7.73 4.73 13.22
CA ASP A 479 6.76 4.02 12.38
C ASP A 479 5.88 3.12 13.24
N THR A 480 4.57 3.34 13.12
CA THR A 480 3.52 2.59 13.79
C THR A 480 2.97 1.56 12.82
N GLU A 481 3.31 0.28 13.02
CA GLU A 481 2.73 -0.83 12.27
C GLU A 481 1.51 -1.40 13.01
N ASP A 482 0.34 -1.31 12.36
CA ASP A 482 -0.88 -2.02 12.72
C ASP A 482 -0.77 -3.49 12.29
N THR A 483 -0.91 -4.39 13.27
CA THR A 483 -0.94 -5.84 13.10
C THR A 483 -2.19 -6.29 12.34
N ALA A 484 -2.03 -6.94 11.19
CA ALA A 484 -3.08 -7.70 10.53
C ALA A 484 -2.94 -9.20 10.88
N ASP A 485 -3.98 -9.76 11.49
CA ASP A 485 -4.13 -11.18 11.80
C ASP A 485 -4.04 -12.04 10.52
N ALA A 486 -3.05 -12.92 10.48
CA ALA A 486 -3.01 -14.02 9.51
C ALA A 486 -3.93 -15.14 10.01
N ALA A 487 -5.00 -15.39 9.27
CA ALA A 487 -5.89 -16.52 9.48
C ALA A 487 -5.15 -17.85 9.24
N ASP A 488 -5.23 -18.73 10.24
CA ASP A 488 -4.74 -20.11 10.22
C ASP A 488 -5.35 -20.92 9.06
N GLY A 489 -4.46 -21.46 8.22
CA GLY A 489 -4.77 -22.48 7.22
C GLY A 489 -3.96 -23.73 7.50
N ASP A 490 -4.47 -24.57 8.41
CA ASP A 490 -3.97 -25.91 8.69
C ASP A 490 -3.96 -26.77 7.41
N SER A 491 -2.78 -27.19 6.96
CA SER A 491 -2.65 -28.37 6.10
C SER A 491 -1.43 -29.19 6.53
N GLN A 492 -1.70 -30.20 7.35
CA GLN A 492 -0.83 -31.35 7.53
C GLN A 492 -0.64 -32.07 6.18
N ALA A 493 0.60 -32.15 5.71
CA ALA A 493 1.04 -33.18 4.78
C ALA A 493 2.37 -33.76 5.28
N GLY A 494 2.35 -35.07 5.56
CA GLY A 494 3.39 -35.79 6.27
C GLY A 494 4.70 -35.95 5.50
N LEU A 495 5.79 -35.83 6.25
CA LEU A 495 7.10 -36.36 5.88
C LEU A 495 7.34 -37.62 6.70
N SER A 496 6.95 -38.77 6.13
CA SER A 496 7.43 -40.08 6.56
C SER A 496 7.60 -40.98 5.35
N GLU A 497 8.49 -40.59 4.44
CA GLU A 497 9.13 -41.52 3.52
C GLU A 497 10.39 -40.83 2.98
N PHE A 498 11.52 -41.02 3.64
CA PHE A 498 12.87 -41.17 3.05
C PHE A 498 13.89 -41.30 4.20
N MET A 499 14.48 -42.49 4.28
CA MET A 499 15.48 -43.02 5.23
C MET A 499 15.00 -43.47 6.61
#